data_AF-A0A0F9E4W1-F1
#
_entry.id   AF-A0A0F9E4W1-F1
#
_cell.length_a   1.000
_cell.length_b   1.000
_cell.length_c   1.000
_cell.angle_alpha   90.00
_cell.angle_beta   90.00
_cell.angle_gamma   90.00
#
_symmetry.space_group_name_H-M   'P 1'
#
loop_
_entity.id
_entity.type
_entity.pdbx_description
1 polymer ?
#
loop_
_entity_poly.entity_id
_entity_poly.type
_entity_poly.pdbx_seq_one_letter_code
_entity_poly.pdbx_strand_id
1 'polypeptide(L)'
;MSNDFTTMVRTERQLLRDQGQVMLTDDICEYSAEEFVQDMLLLVACKPAAICVVISSDGGEIAAGLACIRVIRRAQRAGIHVIGEVYGHAMSMAFLILQHCDERVM
;
A
#
# COMPACT_ATOMS: atom_id res chain seq x y z
N MET A 1 -5.08 22.50 19.64
CA MET A 1 -3.83 22.25 18.89
C MET A 1 -3.78 20.87 18.23
N SER A 2 -4.91 20.15 18.06
CA SER A 2 -4.96 18.81 17.47
C SER A 2 -5.55 18.75 16.05
N ASN A 3 -6.06 19.88 15.52
CA ASN A 3 -6.74 19.91 14.22
C ASN A 3 -5.78 20.05 13.02
N ASP A 4 -4.65 20.75 13.18
CA ASP A 4 -3.76 21.03 12.05
C ASP A 4 -2.94 19.81 11.62
N PHE A 5 -2.46 19.01 12.58
CA PHE A 5 -1.66 17.81 12.29
C PHE A 5 -2.48 16.73 11.57
N THR A 6 -3.71 16.47 12.05
CA THR A 6 -4.63 15.51 11.42
C THR A 6 -5.00 15.94 10.00
N THR A 7 -5.11 17.26 9.76
CA THR A 7 -5.41 17.81 8.44
C THR A 7 -4.24 17.61 7.47
N MET A 8 -3.00 17.89 7.90
CA MET A 8 -1.81 17.70 7.05
C MET A 8 -1.60 16.23 6.63
N VAL A 9 -1.71 15.28 7.55
CA VAL A 9 -1.53 13.84 7.25
C VAL A 9 -2.57 13.35 6.23
N ARG A 10 -3.81 13.85 6.33
CA ARG A 10 -4.86 13.54 5.34
C ARG A 10 -4.56 14.13 3.97
N THR A 11 -3.94 15.31 3.91
CA THR A 11 -3.53 15.95 2.66
C THR A 11 -2.41 15.17 1.98
N GLU A 12 -1.37 14.77 2.71
CA GLU A 12 -0.25 14.03 2.15
C GLU A 12 -0.67 12.68 1.57
N ARG A 13 -1.48 11.91 2.31
CA ARG A 13 -2.00 10.63 1.85
C ARG A 13 -2.94 10.75 0.64
N GLN A 14 -3.70 11.84 0.54
CA GLN A 14 -4.49 12.13 -0.65
C GLN A 14 -3.61 12.45 -1.86
N LEU A 15 -2.56 13.26 -1.68
CA LEU A 15 -1.62 13.59 -2.75
C LEU A 15 -0.93 12.34 -3.31
N LEU A 16 -0.56 11.39 -2.45
CA LEU A 16 0.00 10.11 -2.88
C LEU A 16 -1.01 9.31 -3.72
N ARG A 17 -2.27 9.24 -3.29
CA ARG A 17 -3.33 8.58 -4.09
C ARG A 17 -3.55 9.27 -5.44
N ASP A 18 -3.50 10.60 -5.50
CA ASP A 18 -3.64 11.33 -6.77
C ASP A 18 -2.49 11.00 -7.75
N GLN A 19 -1.35 10.54 -7.24
CA GLN A 19 -0.21 10.04 -8.00
C GLN A 19 -0.26 8.51 -8.26
N GLY A 20 -1.32 7.82 -7.82
CA GLY A 20 -1.42 6.36 -7.92
C GLY A 20 -0.51 5.62 -6.93
N GLN A 21 -0.10 6.26 -5.85
CA GLN A 21 0.79 5.68 -4.85
C GLN A 21 0.04 5.31 -3.56
N VAL A 22 0.46 4.20 -2.95
CA VAL A 22 0.00 3.76 -1.62
C VAL A 22 1.22 3.36 -0.80
N MET A 23 1.25 3.76 0.47
CA MET A 23 2.34 3.42 1.37
C MET A 23 2.03 2.17 2.18
N LEU A 24 3.05 1.34 2.34
CA LEU A 24 3.10 0.26 3.31
C LEU A 24 4.36 0.47 4.16
N THR A 25 4.23 1.33 5.16
CA THR A 25 5.29 1.71 6.08
C THR A 25 5.06 1.14 7.47
N ASP A 26 6.12 1.07 8.27
CA ASP A 26 6.08 0.63 9.66
C ASP A 26 5.59 -0.83 9.80
N ASP A 27 5.14 -1.20 11.00
CA ASP A 27 4.63 -2.55 11.27
C ASP A 27 3.29 -2.81 10.55
N ILE A 28 3.21 -3.98 9.92
CA ILE A 28 1.99 -4.48 9.30
C ILE A 28 1.08 -5.05 10.39
N CYS A 29 0.13 -4.26 10.84
CA CYS A 29 -0.89 -4.65 11.81
C CYS A 29 -2.30 -4.45 11.23
N GLU A 30 -3.33 -4.81 11.98
CA GLU A 30 -4.73 -4.63 11.56
C GLU A 30 -5.04 -3.20 11.09
N TYR A 31 -4.57 -2.18 11.83
CA TYR A 31 -4.81 -0.78 11.51
C TYR A 31 -4.13 -0.34 10.20
N SER A 32 -2.82 -0.58 10.06
CA SER A 32 -2.08 -0.18 8.85
C SER A 32 -2.54 -0.96 7.61
N ALA A 33 -2.94 -2.23 7.77
CA ALA A 33 -3.52 -3.01 6.69
C ALA A 33 -4.92 -2.51 6.29
N GLU A 34 -5.76 -2.09 7.23
CA GLU A 34 -7.06 -1.49 6.90
C GLU A 34 -6.86 -0.21 6.07
N GLU A 35 -5.94 0.65 6.52
CA GLU A 35 -5.58 1.87 5.80
C GLU A 35 -5.10 1.60 4.38
N PHE A 36 -4.14 0.69 4.22
CA PHE A 36 -3.64 0.25 2.92
C PHE A 36 -4.76 -0.29 2.02
N VAL A 37 -5.64 -1.13 2.57
CA VAL A 37 -6.76 -1.72 1.82
C VAL A 37 -7.74 -0.65 1.34
N GLN A 38 -8.06 0.33 2.18
CA GLN A 38 -8.96 1.43 1.79
C GLN A 38 -8.37 2.23 0.62
N ASP A 39 -7.09 2.58 0.67
CA ASP A 39 -6.43 3.34 -0.40
C ASP A 39 -6.37 2.56 -1.71
N MET A 40 -5.98 1.28 -1.63
CA MET A 40 -5.96 0.40 -2.79
C MET A 40 -7.35 0.27 -3.42
N LEU A 41 -8.41 0.14 -2.62
CA LEU A 41 -9.78 0.06 -3.13
C LEU A 41 -10.24 1.35 -3.81
N LEU A 42 -9.87 2.51 -3.26
CA LEU A 42 -10.14 3.81 -3.89
C LEU A 42 -9.44 3.92 -5.26
N LEU A 43 -8.16 3.57 -5.33
CA LEU A 43 -7.41 3.57 -6.60
C LEU A 43 -8.00 2.59 -7.60
N VAL A 44 -8.38 1.38 -7.17
CA VAL A 44 -9.04 0.40 -8.03
C VAL A 44 -10.34 0.95 -8.64
N ALA A 45 -11.10 1.75 -7.88
CA ALA A 45 -12.30 2.39 -8.40
C ALA A 45 -11.99 3.45 -9.49
N CYS A 46 -10.85 4.13 -9.38
CA CYS A 46 -10.37 5.10 -10.36
C CYS A 46 -9.78 4.47 -11.63
N LYS A 47 -9.45 3.16 -11.60
CA LYS A 47 -8.86 2.41 -12.72
C LYS A 47 -7.63 3.08 -13.36
N PRO A 48 -6.59 3.45 -12.58
CA PRO A 48 -5.34 3.93 -13.15
C PRO A 48 -4.67 2.83 -13.96
N ALA A 49 -3.73 3.21 -14.84
CA ALA A 49 -2.93 2.23 -15.59
C ALA A 49 -2.04 1.38 -14.65
N ALA A 50 -1.52 2.00 -13.59
CA ALA A 50 -0.70 1.34 -12.59
C ALA A 50 -0.93 1.92 -11.18
N ILE A 51 -0.61 1.14 -10.16
CA ILE A 51 -0.53 1.55 -8.76
C ILE A 51 0.88 1.23 -8.25
N CYS A 52 1.55 2.20 -7.63
CA CYS A 52 2.83 1.97 -6.95
C CYS A 52 2.59 1.77 -5.45
N VAL A 53 3.01 0.61 -4.94
CA VAL A 53 3.03 0.27 -3.53
C VAL A 53 4.45 0.55 -3.02
N VAL A 54 4.61 1.62 -2.25
CA VAL A 54 5.89 2.03 -1.66
C VAL A 54 6.06 1.32 -0.31
N ILE A 55 7.09 0.50 -0.18
CA ILE A 55 7.29 -0.41 0.96
C ILE A 55 8.53 0.00 1.76
N SER A 56 8.34 0.25 3.05
CA SER A 56 9.42 0.43 4.03
C SER A 56 8.98 -0.17 5.36
N SER A 57 9.18 -1.48 5.53
CA SER A 57 8.58 -2.22 6.65
C SER A 57 9.39 -3.45 7.06
N ASP A 58 9.49 -3.67 8.37
CA ASP A 58 10.04 -4.87 8.99
C ASP A 58 9.10 -6.09 8.90
N GLY A 59 7.88 -5.88 8.38
CA GLY A 59 6.83 -6.87 8.28
C GLY A 59 5.83 -6.75 9.41
N GLY A 60 5.23 -7.86 9.81
CA GLY A 60 4.21 -7.86 10.86
C GLY A 60 3.28 -9.07 10.82
N GLU A 61 2.03 -8.85 11.19
CA GLU A 61 1.03 -9.89 11.38
C GLU A 61 0.62 -10.56 10.06
N ILE A 62 0.51 -11.89 10.10
CA ILE A 62 0.16 -12.70 8.93
C ILE A 62 -1.24 -12.33 8.41
N ALA A 63 -2.22 -12.15 9.29
CA ALA A 63 -3.60 -11.86 8.89
C ALA A 63 -3.73 -10.50 8.18
N ALA A 64 -3.05 -9.48 8.72
CA ALA A 64 -2.94 -8.15 8.14
C ALA A 64 -2.23 -8.19 6.78
N GLY A 65 -1.07 -8.84 6.69
CA GLY A 65 -0.35 -8.99 5.41
C GLY A 65 -1.16 -9.74 4.34
N LEU A 66 -1.93 -10.76 4.73
CA LEU A 66 -2.85 -11.45 3.80
C LEU A 66 -3.96 -10.53 3.29
N ALA A 67 -4.42 -9.54 4.07
CA ALA A 67 -5.38 -8.54 3.60
C ALA A 67 -4.78 -7.66 2.51
N CYS A 68 -3.54 -7.18 2.71
CA CYS A 68 -2.79 -6.43 1.70
C CYS A 68 -2.62 -7.23 0.40
N ILE A 69 -2.21 -8.51 0.50
CA ILE A 69 -2.07 -9.39 -0.68
C ILE A 69 -3.40 -9.55 -1.43
N ARG A 70 -4.52 -9.71 -0.70
CA ARG A 70 -5.85 -9.86 -1.33
C ARG A 70 -6.25 -8.63 -2.14
N VAL A 71 -5.97 -7.41 -1.64
CA VAL A 71 -6.34 -6.20 -2.36
C VAL A 71 -5.41 -5.92 -3.56
N ILE A 72 -4.12 -6.26 -3.46
CA ILE A 72 -3.19 -6.24 -4.61
C ILE A 72 -3.72 -7.15 -5.73
N ARG A 73 -4.08 -8.39 -5.40
CA ARG A 73 -4.65 -9.32 -6.39
C ARG A 73 -5.98 -8.84 -6.97
N ARG A 74 -6.76 -8.06 -6.20
CA ARG A 74 -7.98 -7.44 -6.71
C ARG A 74 -7.67 -6.37 -7.75
N ALA A 75 -6.66 -5.53 -7.52
CA ALA A 75 -6.22 -4.53 -8.49
C ALA A 75 -5.73 -5.20 -9.79
N GLN A 76 -4.91 -6.24 -9.68
CA GLN A 76 -4.42 -7.03 -10.82
C GLN A 76 -5.56 -7.64 -11.64
N ARG A 77 -6.57 -8.21 -10.98
CA ARG A 77 -7.77 -8.74 -11.67
C ARG A 77 -8.61 -7.67 -12.35
N ALA A 78 -8.50 -6.41 -11.89
CA ALA A 78 -9.11 -5.27 -12.55
C ALA A 78 -8.28 -4.75 -13.75
N GLY A 79 -7.16 -5.40 -14.09
CA GLY A 79 -6.28 -5.03 -15.18
C GLY A 79 -5.29 -3.91 -14.83
N ILE A 80 -5.15 -3.58 -13.55
CA ILE A 80 -4.22 -2.54 -13.07
C ILE A 80 -2.88 -3.18 -12.76
N HIS A 81 -1.80 -2.63 -13.31
CA HIS A 81 -0.45 -3.10 -13.02
C HIS A 81 0.00 -2.63 -11.63
N VAL A 82 0.49 -3.53 -10.78
CA VAL A 82 0.93 -3.18 -9.42
C VAL A 82 2.45 -3.26 -9.34
N ILE A 83 3.07 -2.12 -9.08
CA ILE A 83 4.53 -1.96 -8.91
C ILE A 83 4.80 -1.95 -7.42
N GLY A 84 5.67 -2.84 -6.92
CA GLY A 84 6.17 -2.79 -5.56
C GLY A 84 7.55 -2.14 -5.53
N GLU A 85 7.67 -0.97 -4.93
CA GLU A 85 8.91 -0.21 -4.81
C GLU A 85 9.40 -0.23 -3.36
N VAL A 86 10.63 -0.72 -3.14
CA VAL A 86 11.22 -0.78 -1.81
C VAL A 86 11.98 0.50 -1.51
N TYR A 87 11.60 1.19 -0.44
CA TYR A 87 12.36 2.30 0.12
C TYR A 87 13.05 1.83 1.41
N GLY A 88 14.35 1.54 1.33
CA GLY A 88 15.15 1.08 2.46
C GLY A 88 15.07 -0.42 2.71
N HIS A 89 13.92 -0.95 3.16
CA HIS A 89 13.78 -2.37 3.48
C HIS A 89 12.35 -2.92 3.33
N ALA A 90 12.26 -4.21 2.99
CA ALA A 90 11.03 -4.99 3.04
C ALA A 90 11.36 -6.36 3.65
N MET A 91 11.04 -6.55 4.93
CA MET A 91 11.33 -7.79 5.66
C MET A 91 10.06 -8.60 5.95
N SER A 92 10.24 -9.89 6.24
CA SER A 92 9.16 -10.77 6.70
C SER A 92 7.87 -10.66 5.84
N MET A 93 6.73 -10.28 6.43
CA MET A 93 5.48 -10.12 5.69
C MET A 93 5.52 -9.03 4.62
N ALA A 94 6.30 -7.96 4.79
CA ALA A 94 6.46 -6.93 3.77
C ALA A 94 7.15 -7.50 2.53
N PHE A 95 8.17 -8.36 2.72
CA PHE A 95 8.82 -9.07 1.62
C PHE A 95 7.84 -9.98 0.87
N LEU A 96 6.97 -10.69 1.59
CA LEU A 96 5.95 -11.55 0.96
C LEU A 96 4.91 -10.75 0.19
N ILE A 97 4.51 -9.57 0.69
CA ILE A 97 3.62 -8.66 -0.04
C ILE A 97 4.29 -8.16 -1.33
N LEU A 98 5.57 -7.77 -1.26
CA LEU A 98 6.36 -7.38 -2.44
C LEU A 98 6.38 -8.48 -3.51
N GLN A 99 6.49 -9.76 -3.12
CA GLN A 99 6.45 -10.88 -4.07
C GLN A 99 5.12 -11.02 -4.83
N HIS A 100 4.05 -10.37 -4.35
CA HIS A 100 2.75 -10.38 -5.02
C HIS A 100 2.50 -9.18 -5.95
N CYS A 101 3.45 -8.25 -6.05
CA CYS A 101 3.43 -7.20 -7.06
C CYS A 101 3.86 -7.76 -8.43
N ASP A 102 3.36 -7.16 -9.51
CA ASP A 102 3.71 -7.55 -10.88
C ASP A 102 5.17 -7.20 -11.19
N GLU A 103 5.57 -5.98 -10.81
CA GLU A 103 6.94 -5.48 -10.89
C GLU A 103 7.50 -5.25 -9.48
N ARG A 104 8.81 -5.48 -9.31
CA ARG A 104 9.52 -5.32 -8.04
C ARG A 104 10.74 -4.45 -8.29
N VAL A 105 10.72 -3.24 -7.76
CA VAL A 105 11.81 -2.27 -7.81
C VAL A 105 12.47 -2.23 -6.43
N MET A 106 13.78 -2.48 -6.36
CA MET A 106 14.56 -2.53 -5.13
C MET A 106 15.70 -1.53 -5.16
#